data_AF-A0A4R3JRC5-F1
#
_entry.id   AF-A0A4R3JRC5-F1
#
_cell.length_a   1.000
_cell.length_b   1.000
_cell.length_c   1.000
_cell.angle_alpha   90.00
_cell.angle_beta   90.00
_cell.angle_gamma   90.00
#
_symmetry.space_group_name_H-M   'P 1'
#
loop_
_entity.id
_entity.type
_entity.pdbx_description
1 polymer ?
#
loop_
_entity_poly.entity_id
_entity_poly.type
_entity_poly.pdbx_seq_one_letter_code
_entity_poly.pdbx_strand_id
1 'polypeptide(L)'
;MEKFNIFDIFTMLVPGIVISCLFSISLSFKYYDIWKNYGNEKYVLFFVFSYVLGVVFQEIGTILDEKYLWKHLCGGELRHIFLSEDCYKNIFDTELAYKNALDIKVYFKKYINSEIYENASEKEKNALIFEYCLNICEMKGITYKADKMLIISEMSRSIFLGCIFTIVINMYLIFVCSYCSTFLYYEIPLLVISAIIFFYRKIRYEKYRIRILIRMFLIYVQQQTIEK
;
A
#
# COMPACT_ATOMS: atom_id res chain seq x y z
N MET A 1 21.03 4.38 10.25
CA MET A 1 20.62 2.96 10.27
C MET A 1 19.56 2.69 11.35
N GLU A 2 18.58 3.58 11.61
CA GLU A 2 17.66 3.45 12.77
C GLU A 2 16.21 3.95 12.55
N LYS A 3 15.72 3.93 11.31
CA LYS A 3 14.27 4.08 11.05
C LYS A 3 13.64 2.82 10.42
N PHE A 4 14.49 1.85 10.06
CA PHE A 4 14.14 0.62 9.35
C PHE A 4 13.91 -0.55 10.32
N ASN A 5 13.00 -0.41 11.29
CA ASN A 5 12.64 -1.59 12.08
C ASN A 5 11.27 -1.48 12.74
N ILE A 6 10.96 -0.34 13.34
CA ILE A 6 9.70 -0.24 14.11
C ILE A 6 8.49 -0.14 13.17
N PHE A 7 8.58 0.71 12.13
CA PHE A 7 7.48 0.87 11.18
C PHE A 7 7.21 -0.40 10.37
N ASP A 8 8.27 -1.13 9.99
CA ASP A 8 8.13 -2.41 9.28
C ASP A 8 7.52 -3.49 10.17
N ILE A 9 7.88 -3.53 11.46
CA ILE A 9 7.22 -4.40 12.42
C ILE A 9 5.73 -4.06 12.51
N PHE A 10 5.35 -2.78 12.56
CA PHE A 10 3.95 -2.39 12.61
C PHE A 10 3.18 -2.66 11.31
N THR A 11 3.80 -2.47 10.15
CA THR A 11 3.18 -2.73 8.84
C THR A 11 2.92 -4.21 8.63
N MET A 12 3.73 -5.09 9.22
CA MET A 12 3.53 -6.54 9.20
C MET A 12 2.57 -6.99 10.30
N LEU A 13 2.83 -6.59 11.55
CA LEU A 13 2.14 -7.13 12.72
C LEU A 13 0.68 -6.70 12.81
N VAL A 14 0.35 -5.43 12.53
CA VAL A 14 -1.02 -4.93 12.70
C VAL A 14 -1.97 -5.60 11.70
N PRO A 15 -1.69 -5.64 10.38
CA PRO A 15 -2.46 -6.46 9.46
C PRO A 15 -2.47 -7.94 9.84
N GLY A 16 -1.32 -8.48 10.25
CA GLY A 16 -1.19 -9.86 10.69
C GLY A 16 -2.16 -10.25 11.81
N ILE A 17 -2.32 -9.38 12.81
CA ILE A 17 -3.28 -9.54 13.90
C ILE A 17 -4.71 -9.52 13.36
N VAL A 18 -5.05 -8.55 12.51
CA VAL A 18 -6.40 -8.45 11.91
C VAL A 18 -6.74 -9.71 11.13
N ILE A 19 -5.83 -10.18 10.27
CA ILE A 19 -6.02 -11.38 9.45
C ILE A 19 -6.13 -12.62 10.34
N SER A 20 -5.29 -12.73 11.37
CA SER A 20 -5.34 -13.85 12.32
C SER A 20 -6.65 -13.88 13.08
N CYS A 21 -7.19 -12.71 13.48
CA CYS A 21 -8.51 -12.62 14.09
C CYS A 21 -9.61 -13.09 13.14
N LEU A 22 -9.58 -12.67 11.87
CA LEU A 22 -10.54 -13.11 10.86
C LEU A 22 -10.49 -14.64 10.70
N PHE A 23 -9.29 -15.21 10.52
CA PHE A 23 -9.13 -16.66 10.42
C PHE A 23 -9.60 -17.38 11.68
N SER A 24 -9.32 -16.82 12.85
CA SER A 24 -9.73 -17.40 14.15
C SER A 24 -11.25 -17.42 14.30
N ILE A 25 -11.95 -16.37 13.85
CA ILE A 25 -13.42 -16.31 13.86
C ILE A 25 -13.98 -17.42 12.96
N SER A 26 -13.52 -17.48 11.71
CA SER A 26 -13.97 -18.48 10.74
C SER A 26 -13.68 -19.92 11.16
N LEU A 27 -12.53 -20.17 11.80
CA LEU A 27 -12.09 -21.50 12.24
C LEU A 27 -12.56 -21.88 13.65
N SER A 28 -13.12 -20.93 14.41
CA SER A 28 -13.54 -21.14 15.79
C SER A 28 -14.50 -22.33 15.90
N PHE A 29 -15.44 -22.49 14.98
CA PHE A 29 -16.42 -23.57 15.00
C PHE A 29 -15.83 -24.98 14.99
N LYS A 30 -14.60 -25.15 14.49
CA LYS A 30 -13.91 -26.45 14.47
C LYS A 30 -12.85 -26.58 15.57
N TYR A 31 -12.15 -25.50 15.90
CA TYR A 31 -10.96 -25.55 16.74
C TYR A 31 -11.09 -24.82 18.09
N TYR A 32 -12.28 -24.30 18.43
CA TYR A 32 -12.49 -23.54 19.67
C TYR A 32 -12.13 -24.33 20.93
N ASP A 33 -12.56 -25.59 21.04
CA ASP A 33 -12.28 -26.39 22.23
C ASP A 33 -10.77 -26.68 22.39
N ILE A 34 -10.08 -26.90 21.26
CA ILE A 34 -8.62 -27.07 21.24
C ILE A 34 -7.94 -25.78 21.72
N TRP A 35 -8.40 -24.62 21.24
CA TRP A 35 -7.85 -23.32 21.63
C TRP A 35 -8.12 -22.97 23.10
N LYS A 36 -9.32 -23.28 23.59
CA LYS A 36 -9.73 -23.04 24.98
C LYS A 36 -8.85 -23.80 25.96
N ASN A 37 -8.58 -25.08 25.66
CA ASN A 37 -7.82 -25.97 26.52
C ASN A 37 -6.30 -25.80 26.39
N TYR A 38 -5.83 -25.04 25.41
CA TYR A 38 -4.42 -24.67 25.29
C TYR A 38 -4.03 -23.69 26.41
N GLY A 39 -2.83 -23.87 26.97
CA GLY A 39 -2.30 -23.02 28.05
C GLY A 39 -2.04 -21.58 27.63
N ASN A 40 -1.48 -20.77 28.54
CA ASN A 40 -1.21 -19.34 28.31
C ASN A 40 -0.22 -19.07 27.15
N GLU A 41 0.57 -20.07 26.76
CA GLU A 41 1.48 -20.03 25.60
C GLU A 41 0.75 -19.71 24.29
N LYS A 42 -0.57 -19.98 24.20
CA LYS A 42 -1.38 -19.67 23.02
C LYS A 42 -1.34 -18.21 22.61
N TYR A 43 -1.22 -17.28 23.58
CA TYR A 43 -1.15 -15.85 23.27
C TYR A 43 0.17 -15.48 22.59
N VAL A 44 1.29 -16.08 23.02
CA VAL A 44 2.60 -15.89 22.38
C VAL A 44 2.57 -16.48 20.98
N LEU A 45 2.05 -17.70 20.82
CA LEU A 45 1.87 -18.35 19.52
C LEU A 45 0.98 -17.53 18.58
N PHE A 46 -0.08 -16.90 19.09
CA PHE A 46 -0.94 -16.02 18.30
C PHE A 46 -0.17 -14.83 17.72
N PHE A 47 0.66 -14.16 18.53
CA PHE A 47 1.45 -13.02 18.05
C PHE A 47 2.51 -13.44 17.04
N VAL A 48 3.20 -14.55 17.27
CA VAL A 48 4.19 -15.10 16.32
C VAL A 48 3.52 -15.47 15.00
N PHE A 49 2.39 -16.18 15.06
CA PHE A 49 1.62 -16.55 13.88
C PHE A 49 1.08 -15.32 13.13
N SER A 50 0.59 -14.32 13.87
CA SER A 50 0.12 -13.06 13.29
C SER A 50 1.23 -12.34 12.54
N TYR A 51 2.43 -12.24 13.12
CA TYR A 51 3.56 -11.61 12.45
C TYR A 51 3.93 -12.34 11.16
N VAL A 52 4.04 -13.68 11.21
CA VAL A 52 4.36 -14.50 10.04
C VAL A 52 3.29 -14.35 8.95
N LEU A 53 2.01 -14.36 9.29
CA LEU A 53 0.94 -14.09 8.34
C LEU A 53 1.07 -12.68 7.74
N GLY A 54 1.37 -11.68 8.57
CA GLY A 54 1.63 -10.31 8.14
C GLY A 54 2.70 -10.24 7.05
N VAL A 55 3.85 -10.87 7.29
CA VAL A 55 4.97 -10.96 6.33
C VAL A 55 4.52 -11.64 5.03
N VAL A 56 3.86 -12.80 5.12
CA VAL A 56 3.41 -13.56 3.95
C VAL A 56 2.44 -12.73 3.10
N PHE A 57 1.44 -12.10 3.72
CA PHE A 57 0.46 -11.28 3.00
C PHE A 57 1.06 -9.99 2.45
N GLN A 58 2.07 -9.43 3.11
CA GLN A 58 2.80 -8.29 2.59
C GLN A 58 3.57 -8.65 1.32
N GLU A 59 4.29 -9.78 1.30
CA GLU A 59 5.03 -10.26 0.13
C GLU A 59 4.10 -10.64 -1.03
N ILE A 60 3.07 -11.43 -0.76
CA ILE A 60 2.05 -11.79 -1.78
C ILE A 60 1.44 -10.51 -2.37
N GLY A 61 1.16 -9.52 -1.53
CA GLY A 61 0.62 -8.24 -2.00
C GLY A 61 1.58 -7.45 -2.89
N THR A 62 2.88 -7.49 -2.62
CA THR A 62 3.89 -6.84 -3.47
C THR A 62 3.89 -7.45 -4.87
N ILE A 63 3.88 -8.79 -4.94
CA ILE A 63 3.84 -9.53 -6.21
C ILE A 63 2.55 -9.24 -7.00
N LEU A 64 1.41 -9.17 -6.32
CA LEU A 64 0.11 -8.87 -6.95
C LEU A 64 0.01 -7.44 -7.47
N ASP A 65 0.65 -6.49 -6.79
CA ASP A 65 0.67 -5.08 -7.20
C ASP A 65 1.44 -4.86 -8.48
N GLU A 66 2.63 -5.44 -8.55
CA GLU A 66 3.52 -5.36 -9.71
C GLU A 66 2.85 -5.96 -10.95
N LYS A 67 2.11 -7.06 -10.78
CA LYS A 67 1.51 -7.80 -11.91
C LYS A 67 0.12 -7.31 -12.34
N TYR A 68 -0.74 -6.91 -11.42
CA TYR A 68 -2.19 -6.85 -11.68
C TYR A 68 -2.84 -5.53 -11.29
N LEU A 69 -2.55 -5.02 -10.10
CA LEU A 69 -3.38 -3.98 -9.48
C LEU A 69 -3.23 -2.61 -10.17
N TRP A 70 -2.00 -2.22 -10.50
CA TRP A 70 -1.74 -0.92 -11.14
C TRP A 70 -2.10 -0.88 -12.63
N LYS A 71 -1.93 -2.02 -13.30
CA LYS A 71 -2.18 -2.15 -14.75
C LYS A 71 -3.64 -1.94 -15.12
N HIS A 72 -4.59 -2.34 -14.26
CA HIS A 72 -6.03 -2.23 -14.53
C HIS A 72 -6.70 -0.95 -13.99
N LEU A 73 -6.22 -0.37 -12.89
CA LEU A 73 -6.91 0.77 -12.24
C LEU A 73 -6.46 2.14 -12.71
N CYS A 74 -5.19 2.28 -13.13
CA CYS A 74 -4.59 3.58 -13.46
C CYS A 74 -3.87 3.58 -14.82
N GLY A 75 -3.98 2.50 -15.61
CA GLY A 75 -3.25 2.35 -16.88
C GLY A 75 -1.76 2.00 -16.72
N GLY A 76 -1.32 1.72 -15.49
CA GLY A 76 0.06 1.42 -15.09
C GLY A 76 0.39 1.96 -13.70
N GLU A 77 1.62 1.74 -13.26
CA GLU A 77 2.12 2.22 -11.97
C GLU A 77 2.06 3.74 -11.85
N LEU A 78 1.53 4.25 -10.72
CA LEU A 78 1.35 5.68 -10.51
C LEU A 78 2.64 6.50 -10.67
N ARG A 79 3.80 5.92 -10.33
CA ARG A 79 5.12 6.55 -10.48
C ARG A 79 5.48 6.82 -11.94
N HIS A 80 4.95 6.04 -12.86
CA HIS A 80 5.18 6.20 -14.30
C HIS A 80 4.17 7.14 -14.97
N ILE A 81 3.04 7.41 -14.31
CA ILE A 81 1.88 8.06 -14.93
C ILE A 81 1.58 9.43 -14.32
N PHE A 82 2.16 9.79 -13.16
CA PHE A 82 1.80 11.04 -12.47
C PHE A 82 1.99 12.32 -13.28
N LEU A 83 2.86 12.34 -14.30
CA LEU A 83 3.05 13.49 -15.19
C LEU A 83 2.45 13.31 -16.60
N SER A 84 1.62 12.29 -16.80
CA SER A 84 0.91 12.06 -18.07
C SER A 84 -0.33 12.96 -18.17
N GLU A 85 -0.49 13.62 -19.31
CA GLU A 85 -1.62 14.51 -19.61
C GLU A 85 -2.98 13.81 -19.61
N ASP A 86 -3.03 12.51 -19.90
CA ASP A 86 -4.29 11.77 -19.96
C ASP A 86 -4.77 11.31 -18.58
N CYS A 87 -3.86 11.20 -17.60
CA CYS A 87 -4.12 10.56 -16.33
C CYS A 87 -3.93 11.47 -15.10
N TYR A 88 -3.49 12.72 -15.27
CA TYR A 88 -3.21 13.62 -14.14
C TYR A 88 -4.45 13.88 -13.26
N LYS A 89 -5.65 13.95 -13.85
CA LYS A 89 -6.90 14.17 -13.10
C LYS A 89 -7.16 13.07 -12.09
N ASN A 90 -6.75 11.84 -12.39
CA ASN A 90 -6.89 10.71 -11.49
C ASN A 90 -5.97 10.80 -10.27
N ILE A 91 -4.92 11.63 -10.33
CA ILE A 91 -3.86 11.71 -9.32
C ILE A 91 -3.92 13.01 -8.53
N PHE A 92 -4.07 14.17 -9.18
CA PHE A 92 -3.97 15.49 -8.55
C PHE A 92 -5.31 16.16 -8.24
N ASP A 93 -6.43 15.58 -8.68
CA ASP A 93 -7.81 16.08 -8.59
C ASP A 93 -8.05 17.47 -9.24
N THR A 94 -7.02 18.30 -9.38
CA THR A 94 -7.07 19.69 -9.88
C THR A 94 -5.96 19.95 -10.91
N GLU A 95 -6.30 20.73 -11.93
CA GLU A 95 -5.35 21.12 -12.99
C GLU A 95 -4.24 22.03 -12.47
N LEU A 96 -4.52 22.84 -11.46
CA LEU A 96 -3.52 23.71 -10.83
C LEU A 96 -2.42 22.91 -10.12
N ALA A 97 -2.78 21.84 -9.41
CA ALA A 97 -1.80 20.96 -8.78
C ALA A 97 -0.96 20.19 -9.81
N TYR A 98 -1.54 19.86 -10.98
CA TYR A 98 -0.80 19.29 -12.10
C TYR A 98 0.17 20.30 -12.74
N LYS A 99 -0.26 21.54 -13.00
CA LYS A 99 0.62 22.60 -13.49
C LYS A 99 1.81 22.84 -12.57
N ASN A 100 1.57 22.89 -11.26
CA ASN A 100 2.65 22.99 -10.28
C ASN A 100 3.59 21.77 -10.31
N ALA A 101 3.06 20.56 -10.54
CA ALA A 101 3.88 19.36 -10.68
C ALA A 101 4.72 19.37 -11.97
N LEU A 102 4.24 20.00 -13.05
CA LEU A 102 5.01 20.16 -14.29
C LEU A 102 6.24 21.07 -14.10
N ASP A 103 6.23 22.00 -13.14
CA ASP A 103 7.40 22.82 -12.81
C ASP A 103 8.60 21.96 -12.37
N ILE A 104 8.34 20.75 -11.85
CA ILE A 104 9.39 19.77 -11.56
C ILE A 104 10.13 19.40 -12.82
N LYS A 105 9.47 19.17 -13.97
CA LYS A 105 10.14 18.84 -15.24
C LYS A 105 11.10 19.95 -15.66
N VAL A 106 10.71 21.21 -15.45
CA VAL A 106 11.55 22.38 -15.77
C VAL A 106 12.77 22.45 -14.87
N TYR A 107 12.61 22.19 -13.57
CA TYR A 107 13.73 22.09 -12.63
C TYR A 107 14.65 20.92 -13.00
N PHE A 108 14.09 19.75 -13.27
CA PHE A 108 14.82 18.53 -13.60
C PHE A 108 15.70 18.67 -14.85
N LYS A 109 15.18 19.34 -15.89
CA LYS A 109 15.90 19.59 -17.15
C LYS A 109 17.19 20.39 -16.94
N LYS A 110 17.32 21.14 -15.84
CA LYS A 110 18.53 21.91 -15.50
C LYS A 110 19.63 21.07 -14.84
N TYR A 111 19.32 19.91 -14.27
CA TYR A 111 20.23 19.16 -13.40
C TYR A 111 20.58 17.74 -13.90
N ILE A 112 20.00 17.26 -15.00
CA ILE A 112 20.26 15.91 -15.54
C ILE A 112 21.06 15.94 -16.84
N ASN A 113 21.94 14.94 -16.99
CA ASN A 113 22.64 14.59 -18.22
C ASN A 113 21.65 14.23 -19.34
N SER A 114 21.66 15.00 -20.43
CA SER A 114 20.65 14.96 -21.52
C SER A 114 20.53 13.59 -22.19
N GLU A 115 21.62 12.81 -22.32
CA GLU A 115 21.62 11.55 -23.08
C GLU A 115 20.71 10.44 -22.51
N ILE A 116 20.69 10.23 -21.19
CA ILE A 116 19.86 9.17 -20.56
C ILE A 116 18.38 9.60 -20.55
N TYR A 117 18.12 10.89 -20.34
CA TYR A 117 16.78 11.43 -20.28
C TYR A 117 16.13 11.57 -21.67
N GLU A 118 16.91 11.81 -22.72
CA GLU A 118 16.39 11.90 -24.09
C GLU A 118 15.98 10.54 -24.65
N ASN A 119 16.77 9.50 -24.40
CA ASN A 119 16.54 8.14 -24.92
C ASN A 119 15.49 7.31 -24.16
N ALA A 120 15.10 7.69 -22.95
CA ALA A 120 14.09 6.98 -22.16
C ALA A 120 12.66 7.14 -22.71
N SER A 121 11.79 6.16 -22.49
CA SER A 121 10.35 6.30 -22.77
C SER A 121 9.70 7.31 -21.81
N GLU A 122 8.55 7.89 -22.17
CA GLU A 122 7.88 8.89 -21.32
C GLU A 122 7.54 8.35 -19.91
N LYS A 123 7.20 7.06 -19.82
CA LYS A 123 6.96 6.36 -18.54
C LYS A 123 8.22 6.25 -17.69
N GLU A 124 9.37 5.97 -18.31
CA GLU A 124 10.66 5.88 -17.61
C GLU A 124 11.14 7.27 -17.17
N LYS A 125 10.95 8.30 -18.00
CA LYS A 125 11.25 9.69 -17.62
C LYS A 125 10.47 10.10 -16.38
N ASN A 126 9.18 9.78 -16.33
CA ASN A 126 8.34 10.07 -15.17
C ASN A 126 8.85 9.34 -13.92
N ALA A 127 9.15 8.05 -14.00
CA ALA A 127 9.67 7.29 -12.86
C ALA A 127 11.00 7.87 -12.34
N LEU A 128 11.93 8.22 -13.23
CA LEU A 128 13.19 8.87 -12.87
C LEU A 128 12.97 10.20 -12.14
N ILE A 129 12.01 11.01 -12.60
CA ILE A 129 11.64 12.26 -11.94
C ILE A 129 11.14 11.99 -10.52
N PHE A 130 10.26 10.99 -10.36
CA PHE A 130 9.73 10.63 -9.06
C PHE A 130 10.83 10.15 -8.09
N GLU A 131 11.72 9.28 -8.55
CA GLU A 131 12.82 8.74 -7.74
C GLU A 131 13.79 9.81 -7.26
N TYR A 132 14.15 10.76 -8.12
CA TYR A 132 15.02 11.86 -7.72
C TYR A 132 14.34 12.81 -6.73
N CYS A 133 13.05 13.13 -6.93
CA CYS A 133 12.28 13.90 -5.95
C CYS A 133 12.23 13.19 -4.60
N LEU A 134 12.07 11.86 -4.60
CA LEU A 134 12.11 11.04 -3.40
C LEU A 134 13.49 11.12 -2.73
N ASN A 135 14.57 10.85 -3.47
CA ASN A 135 15.94 10.86 -2.95
C ASN A 135 16.33 12.20 -2.31
N ILE A 136 15.98 13.33 -2.93
CA ILE A 136 16.23 14.65 -2.34
C ILE A 136 15.44 14.84 -1.05
N CYS A 137 14.16 14.46 -1.05
CA CYS A 137 13.34 14.55 0.15
C CYS A 137 13.90 13.65 1.28
N GLU A 138 14.41 12.47 0.96
CA GLU A 138 15.02 11.53 1.92
C GLU A 138 16.33 12.08 2.49
N MET A 139 17.22 12.59 1.63
CA MET A 139 18.47 13.23 2.04
C MET A 139 18.24 14.41 2.99
N LYS A 140 17.11 15.09 2.86
CA LYS A 140 16.72 16.22 3.70
C LYS A 140 15.81 15.85 4.87
N GLY A 141 15.45 14.57 5.01
CA GLY A 141 14.65 14.07 6.13
C GLY A 141 13.19 14.54 6.15
N ILE A 142 12.63 14.99 5.02
CA ILE A 142 11.29 15.60 4.95
C ILE A 142 10.19 14.57 4.58
N THR A 143 10.55 13.31 4.36
CA THR A 143 9.64 12.25 3.85
C THR A 143 8.65 11.71 4.85
N TYR A 144 8.75 12.04 6.15
CA TYR A 144 7.97 11.40 7.22
C TYR A 144 6.46 11.30 6.93
N LYS A 145 5.87 12.34 6.34
CA LYS A 145 4.44 12.33 5.98
C LYS A 145 4.15 11.38 4.83
N ALA A 146 5.02 11.31 3.82
CA ALA A 146 4.89 10.41 2.69
C ALA A 146 5.10 8.94 3.12
N ASP A 147 6.07 8.69 3.99
CA ASP A 147 6.37 7.36 4.54
C ASP A 147 5.19 6.81 5.34
N LYS A 148 4.55 7.66 6.15
CA LYS A 148 3.32 7.30 6.86
C LYS A 148 2.19 6.89 5.90
N MET A 149 2.06 7.56 4.76
CA MET A 149 1.02 7.21 3.78
C MET A 149 1.33 5.91 3.05
N LEU A 150 2.62 5.64 2.76
CA LEU A 150 3.08 4.36 2.23
C LEU A 150 2.70 3.22 3.18
N ILE A 151 3.06 3.34 4.45
CA ILE A 151 2.75 2.36 5.49
C ILE A 151 1.24 2.06 5.55
N ILE A 152 0.39 3.10 5.53
CA ILE A 152 -1.07 2.90 5.57
C ILE A 152 -1.59 2.23 4.30
N SER A 153 -1.00 2.53 3.14
CA SER A 153 -1.32 1.88 1.87
C SER A 153 -0.97 0.38 1.92
N GLU A 154 0.23 0.05 2.36
CA GLU A 154 0.72 -1.33 2.48
C GLU A 154 -0.12 -2.14 3.47
N MET A 155 -0.43 -1.58 4.63
CA MET A 155 -1.34 -2.23 5.60
C MET A 155 -2.72 -2.48 4.98
N SER A 156 -3.26 -1.51 4.24
CA SER A 156 -4.57 -1.65 3.59
C SER A 156 -4.56 -2.76 2.53
N ARG A 157 -3.46 -2.92 1.80
CA ARG A 157 -3.27 -4.01 0.83
C ARG A 157 -3.25 -5.38 1.52
N SER A 158 -2.47 -5.53 2.58
CA SER A 158 -2.37 -6.82 3.29
C SER A 158 -3.73 -7.21 3.87
N ILE A 159 -4.47 -6.28 4.46
CA ILE A 159 -5.82 -6.55 4.99
C ILE A 159 -6.80 -6.90 3.86
N PHE A 160 -6.75 -6.19 2.72
CA PHE A 160 -7.56 -6.53 1.54
C PHE A 160 -7.38 -7.98 1.11
N LEU A 161 -6.13 -8.42 0.99
CA LEU A 161 -5.81 -9.82 0.64
C LEU A 161 -6.24 -10.79 1.72
N GLY A 162 -6.05 -10.41 2.99
CA GLY A 162 -6.56 -11.18 4.12
C GLY A 162 -8.06 -11.40 4.07
N CYS A 163 -8.85 -10.38 3.72
CA CYS A 163 -10.30 -10.51 3.52
C CYS A 163 -10.62 -11.50 2.39
N ILE A 164 -9.93 -11.40 1.25
CA ILE A 164 -10.13 -12.34 0.11
C ILE A 164 -9.82 -13.77 0.53
N PHE A 165 -8.68 -14.00 1.19
CA PHE A 165 -8.32 -15.33 1.67
C PHE A 165 -9.30 -15.87 2.70
N THR A 166 -9.80 -15.02 3.61
CA THR A 166 -10.84 -15.42 4.58
C THR A 166 -12.12 -15.83 3.87
N ILE A 167 -12.54 -15.11 2.82
CA ILE A 167 -13.70 -15.50 2.00
C ILE A 167 -13.48 -16.89 1.37
N VAL A 168 -12.29 -17.16 0.82
CA VAL A 168 -11.95 -18.48 0.25
C VAL A 168 -12.02 -19.58 1.32
N ILE A 169 -11.49 -19.32 2.52
CA ILE A 169 -11.57 -20.24 3.66
C ILE A 169 -13.03 -20.50 4.05
N ASN A 170 -13.85 -19.45 4.16
CA ASN A 170 -15.27 -19.58 4.49
C ASN A 170 -16.02 -20.43 3.46
N MET A 171 -15.78 -20.17 2.17
CA MET A 171 -16.37 -20.96 1.08
C MET A 171 -15.95 -22.43 1.16
N TYR A 172 -14.67 -22.70 1.44
CA TYR A 172 -14.17 -24.06 1.63
C TYR A 172 -14.83 -24.76 2.83
N LEU A 173 -14.95 -24.09 3.97
CA LEU A 173 -15.57 -24.64 5.18
C LEU A 173 -17.06 -24.95 4.97
N ILE A 174 -17.79 -24.07 4.28
CA ILE A 174 -19.19 -24.29 3.90
C ILE A 174 -19.31 -25.53 3.01
N PHE A 175 -18.49 -25.62 1.97
CA PHE A 175 -18.61 -26.65 0.94
C PHE A 175 -18.15 -28.03 1.41
N VAL A 176 -17.03 -28.10 2.16
CA VAL A 176 -16.39 -29.38 2.51
C VAL A 176 -16.79 -29.86 3.90
N CYS A 177 -16.91 -28.96 4.87
CA CYS A 177 -17.09 -29.36 6.27
C CYS A 177 -18.52 -29.14 6.79
N SER A 178 -19.37 -28.42 6.06
CA SER A 178 -20.79 -28.15 6.40
C SER A 178 -21.03 -27.56 7.81
N TYR A 179 -20.00 -27.01 8.46
CA TYR A 179 -20.12 -26.42 9.79
C TYR A 179 -20.76 -25.03 9.72
N CYS A 180 -21.81 -24.82 10.53
CA CYS A 180 -22.43 -23.51 10.80
C CYS A 180 -22.56 -22.59 9.57
N SER A 181 -23.07 -23.15 8.47
CA SER A 181 -23.12 -22.52 7.15
C SER A 181 -23.76 -21.13 7.20
N THR A 182 -24.82 -20.96 7.99
CA THR A 182 -25.56 -19.70 8.14
C THR A 182 -24.66 -18.54 8.60
N PHE A 183 -23.80 -18.74 9.62
CA PHE A 183 -22.92 -17.67 10.10
C PHE A 183 -21.88 -17.29 9.04
N LEU A 184 -21.21 -18.29 8.45
CA LEU A 184 -20.18 -18.06 7.43
C LEU A 184 -20.77 -17.39 6.17
N TYR A 185 -22.02 -17.71 5.81
CA TYR A 185 -22.76 -17.04 4.74
C TYR A 185 -23.00 -15.56 5.01
N TYR A 186 -23.25 -15.15 6.27
CA TYR A 186 -23.37 -13.74 6.63
C TYR A 186 -22.03 -13.03 6.78
N GLU A 187 -20.97 -13.75 7.14
CA GLU A 187 -19.62 -13.19 7.24
C GLU A 187 -19.04 -12.83 5.86
N ILE A 188 -19.29 -13.65 4.83
CA ILE A 188 -18.81 -13.39 3.45
C ILE A 188 -19.17 -11.99 2.91
N PRO A 189 -20.44 -11.53 2.91
CA PRO A 189 -20.76 -10.20 2.40
C PRO A 189 -20.10 -9.07 3.21
N LEU A 190 -19.95 -9.22 4.53
CA LEU A 190 -19.21 -8.25 5.35
C LEU A 190 -17.73 -8.19 4.97
N LEU A 191 -17.11 -9.35 4.69
CA LEU A 191 -15.74 -9.44 4.21
C LEU A 191 -15.58 -8.83 2.81
N VAL A 192 -16.56 -9.02 1.91
CA VAL A 192 -16.56 -8.40 0.57
C VAL A 192 -16.62 -6.87 0.69
N ILE A 193 -17.52 -6.34 1.51
CA ILE A 193 -17.61 -4.89 1.76
C ILE A 193 -16.30 -4.36 2.34
N SER A 194 -15.73 -5.07 3.31
CA SER A 194 -14.44 -4.70 3.93
C SER A 194 -13.31 -4.70 2.92
N ALA A 195 -13.22 -5.73 2.07
CA ALA A 195 -12.22 -5.82 1.00
C ALA A 195 -12.33 -4.63 0.05
N ILE A 196 -13.53 -4.26 -0.39
CA ILE A 196 -13.76 -3.10 -1.26
C ILE A 196 -13.28 -1.81 -0.57
N ILE A 197 -13.61 -1.61 0.70
CA ILE A 197 -13.18 -0.44 1.47
C ILE A 197 -11.65 -0.37 1.54
N PHE A 198 -10.97 -1.45 1.90
CA PHE A 198 -9.51 -1.48 2.01
C PHE A 198 -8.81 -1.31 0.65
N PHE A 199 -9.41 -1.80 -0.42
CA PHE A 199 -8.94 -1.59 -1.78
C PHE A 199 -8.99 -0.12 -2.19
N TYR A 200 -10.13 0.56 -2.00
CA TYR A 200 -10.23 2.00 -2.26
C TYR A 200 -9.33 2.83 -1.35
N ARG A 201 -9.21 2.41 -0.09
CA ARG A 201 -8.33 3.03 0.89
C ARG A 201 -6.89 3.02 0.41
N LYS A 202 -6.39 1.88 -0.06
CA LYS A 202 -5.04 1.75 -0.64
C LYS A 202 -4.81 2.76 -1.77
N ILE A 203 -5.68 2.76 -2.78
CA ILE A 203 -5.56 3.66 -3.95
C ILE A 203 -5.52 5.12 -3.50
N ARG A 204 -6.38 5.50 -2.57
CA ARG A 204 -6.43 6.86 -2.02
C ARG A 204 -5.11 7.27 -1.37
N TYR A 205 -4.51 6.41 -0.56
CA TYR A 205 -3.28 6.74 0.16
C TYR A 205 -2.05 6.78 -0.76
N GLU A 206 -1.99 5.95 -1.81
CA GLU A 206 -0.94 6.04 -2.83
C GLU A 206 -1.01 7.35 -3.63
N LYS A 207 -2.22 7.73 -4.07
CA LYS A 207 -2.43 9.03 -4.73
C LYS A 207 -2.00 10.18 -3.82
N TYR A 208 -2.37 10.11 -2.54
CA TYR A 208 -2.04 11.12 -1.56
C TYR A 208 -0.53 11.19 -1.25
N ARG A 209 0.17 10.05 -1.24
CA ARG A 209 1.63 9.96 -1.11
C ARG A 209 2.33 10.77 -2.20
N ILE A 210 1.95 10.54 -3.46
CA ILE A 210 2.56 11.23 -4.61
C ILE A 210 2.34 12.74 -4.53
N ARG A 211 1.11 13.19 -4.24
CA ARG A 211 0.80 14.62 -4.07
C ARG A 211 1.64 15.27 -2.98
N ILE A 212 1.78 14.61 -1.83
CA ILE A 212 2.57 15.15 -0.72
C ILE A 212 4.03 15.24 -1.09
N LEU A 213 4.59 14.19 -1.67
CA LEU A 213 6.01 14.13 -2.03
C LEU A 213 6.37 15.24 -3.01
N ILE A 214 5.56 15.43 -4.05
CA ILE A 214 5.75 16.50 -5.04
C ILE A 214 5.61 17.87 -4.39
N ARG A 215 4.60 18.07 -3.54
CA ARG A 215 4.42 19.34 -2.84
C ARG A 215 5.60 19.66 -1.92
N MET A 216 6.11 18.67 -1.19
CA MET A 216 7.29 18.83 -0.34
C MET A 216 8.52 19.20 -1.15
N PHE A 217 8.72 18.52 -2.28
CA PHE A 217 9.81 18.81 -3.20
C PHE A 217 9.73 20.25 -3.77
N LEU A 218 8.55 20.68 -4.21
CA LEU A 218 8.35 22.03 -4.76
C LEU A 218 8.60 23.13 -3.72
N ILE A 219 8.12 22.93 -2.48
CA ILE A 219 8.39 23.88 -1.38
C ILE A 219 9.90 24.01 -1.14
N TYR A 220 10.61 22.88 -1.15
CA TYR A 220 12.06 22.87 -1.00
C TYR A 220 12.77 23.63 -2.14
N VAL A 221 12.38 23.38 -3.39
CA VAL A 221 12.94 24.08 -4.56
C VAL A 221 12.68 25.59 -4.49
N GLN A 222 11.47 25.99 -4.08
CA GLN A 222 11.12 27.40 -3.91
C GLN A 222 11.97 28.07 -2.83
N GLN A 223 12.18 27.42 -1.68
CA GLN A 223 13.05 27.93 -0.63
C GLN A 223 14.49 28.15 -1.11
N GLN A 224 15.06 27.19 -1.85
CA GLN A 224 16.41 27.33 -2.43
C GLN A 224 16.53 28.47 -3.46
N THR A 225 15.43 28.84 -4.11
CA THR A 225 15.43 29.91 -5.12
C THR A 225 15.33 31.29 -4.46
N ILE A 226 14.78 31.37 -3.24
CA ILE A 226 14.67 32.62 -2.46
C ILE A 226 15.97 32.93 -1.71
N GLU A 227 16.78 31.91 -1.39
CA GLU A 227 18.09 32.06 -0.71
C GLU A 227 19.26 32.36 -1.67
N LYS A 228 19.03 32.44 -2.98
CA LYS A 228 20.02 32.84 -4.00
C LYS A 228 19.74 34.24 -4.52
#